data_AF-A0A6M1NHW1-F1
#
_entry.id   AF-A0A6M1NHW1-F1
#
_cell.length_a   1.000
_cell.length_b   1.000
_cell.length_c   1.000
_cell.angle_alpha   90.00
_cell.angle_beta   90.00
_cell.angle_gamma   90.00
#
_symmetry.space_group_name_H-M   'P 1'
#
loop_
_entity.id
_entity.type
_entity.pdbx_description
1 polymer ?
#
loop_
_entity_poly.entity_id
_entity_poly.type
_entity_poly.pdbx_seq_one_letter_code
_entity_poly.pdbx_strand_id
1 'polypeptide(L)'
;MEKLLIRLFATHTEFAIRHTDKNLVCDFEIDNLPLEIYASTTETEKQVGYLHMVKEHQIIKSKDEKFIEKIRDLKRRGRKTEPAFCELLGISGNPYVEIFNYKII
;
A
#
# COMPACT_ATOMS: atom_id res chain seq x y z
N MET A 1 -9.91 -12.18 -16.72
CA MET A 1 -9.56 -10.84 -16.20
C MET A 1 -8.68 -10.09 -17.18
N GLU A 2 -7.51 -10.61 -17.55
CA GLU A 2 -6.56 -9.95 -18.46
C GLU A 2 -7.18 -9.39 -19.76
N LYS A 3 -7.92 -10.21 -20.53
CA LYS A 3 -8.61 -9.75 -21.75
C LYS A 3 -9.54 -8.54 -21.52
N LEU A 4 -10.16 -8.47 -20.34
CA LEU A 4 -11.01 -7.34 -19.96
C LEU A 4 -10.17 -6.09 -19.71
N LEU A 5 -9.04 -6.22 -19.02
CA LEU A 5 -8.13 -5.11 -18.74
C LEU A 5 -7.50 -4.56 -20.02
N ILE A 6 -7.07 -5.43 -20.93
CA ILE A 6 -6.59 -5.02 -22.26
C ILE A 6 -7.68 -4.24 -23.00
N ARG A 7 -8.90 -4.78 -23.06
CA ARG A 7 -10.01 -4.13 -23.76
C ARG A 7 -10.34 -2.74 -23.20
N LEU A 8 -10.24 -2.56 -21.89
CA LEU A 8 -10.66 -1.32 -21.23
C LEU A 8 -9.54 -0.28 -21.11
N PHE A 9 -8.28 -0.71 -20.97
CA PHE A 9 -7.20 0.18 -20.54
C PHE A 9 -5.99 0.21 -21.48
N ALA A 10 -5.88 -0.67 -22.48
CA ALA A 10 -4.69 -0.74 -23.34
C ALA A 10 -4.38 0.52 -24.17
N THR A 11 -5.34 1.44 -24.30
CA THR A 11 -5.15 2.72 -24.99
C THR A 11 -4.59 3.83 -24.11
N HIS A 12 -4.44 3.60 -22.81
CA HIS A 12 -3.84 4.57 -21.88
C HIS A 12 -2.32 4.55 -21.97
N THR A 13 -1.70 5.67 -21.58
CA THR A 13 -0.23 5.78 -21.49
C THR A 13 0.32 4.87 -20.40
N GLU A 14 1.56 4.43 -20.56
CA GLU A 14 2.27 3.52 -19.65
C GLU A 14 1.51 2.20 -19.35
N PHE A 15 0.60 1.79 -20.23
CA PHE A 15 -0.15 0.55 -20.05
C PHE A 15 0.78 -0.67 -20.05
N ALA A 16 0.77 -1.42 -18.96
CA ALA A 16 1.52 -2.66 -18.83
C ALA A 16 0.72 -3.69 -18.02
N ILE A 17 0.78 -4.95 -18.43
CA ILE A 17 0.27 -6.07 -17.63
C ILE A 17 1.44 -6.96 -17.23
N ARG A 18 1.50 -7.29 -15.94
CA ARG A 18 2.51 -8.15 -15.34
C ARG A 18 1.83 -9.29 -14.61
N HIS A 19 2.31 -10.51 -14.86
CA HIS A 19 1.88 -11.69 -14.12
C HIS A 19 2.98 -12.08 -13.13
N THR A 20 2.55 -12.40 -11.91
CA THR A 20 3.33 -13.10 -10.90
C THR A 20 2.61 -14.42 -10.59
N ASP A 21 3.23 -15.34 -9.84
CA ASP A 21 2.71 -16.69 -9.61
C ASP A 21 1.20 -16.77 -9.30
N LYS A 22 0.67 -15.83 -8.51
CA LYS A 22 -0.76 -15.81 -8.11
C LYS A 22 -1.48 -14.48 -8.36
N ASN A 23 -0.79 -13.51 -8.96
CA ASN A 23 -1.34 -12.15 -9.08
C ASN A 23 -1.11 -11.57 -10.47
N LEU A 24 -2.07 -10.77 -10.91
CA LEU A 24 -2.00 -9.93 -12.09
C LEU A 24 -1.95 -8.48 -11.63
N VAL A 25 -0.99 -7.73 -12.17
CA VAL A 25 -0.87 -6.28 -11.97
C VAL A 25 -1.03 -5.61 -13.32
N CYS A 26 -1.89 -4.59 -13.38
CA CYS A 26 -2.10 -3.79 -14.56
C CYS A 26 -1.84 -2.33 -14.22
N ASP A 27 -0.79 -1.77 -14.80
CA ASP A 27 -0.38 -0.38 -14.65
C ASP A 27 -0.88 0.40 -15.86
N PHE A 28 -1.27 1.65 -15.67
CA PHE A 28 -1.59 2.62 -16.71
C PHE A 28 -1.69 4.02 -16.09
N GLU A 29 -1.85 5.03 -16.92
CA GLU A 29 -1.95 6.41 -16.47
C GLU A 29 -3.22 7.10 -16.99
N ILE A 30 -3.85 7.92 -16.15
CA ILE A 30 -4.96 8.82 -16.53
C ILE A 30 -4.59 10.22 -16.06
N ASP A 31 -4.56 11.21 -16.94
CA ASP A 31 -4.24 12.60 -16.60
C ASP A 31 -2.91 12.79 -15.82
N ASN A 32 -1.85 12.07 -16.21
CA ASN A 32 -0.56 12.03 -15.48
C ASN A 32 -0.63 11.42 -14.06
N LEU A 33 -1.74 10.74 -13.71
CA LEU A 33 -1.89 9.98 -12.49
C LEU A 33 -1.62 8.50 -12.75
N PRO A 34 -0.53 7.92 -12.20
CA PRO A 34 -0.28 6.49 -12.31
C PRO A 34 -1.31 5.72 -11.49
N LEU A 35 -1.94 4.75 -12.14
CA LEU A 35 -2.94 3.86 -11.57
C LEU A 35 -2.48 2.41 -11.71
N GLU A 36 -2.77 1.62 -10.70
CA GLU A 36 -2.47 0.18 -10.66
C GLU A 36 -3.74 -0.59 -10.30
N ILE A 37 -4.09 -1.58 -11.11
CA ILE A 37 -5.10 -2.59 -10.78
C ILE A 37 -4.37 -3.85 -10.37
N TYR A 38 -4.51 -4.22 -9.10
CA TYR A 38 -4.00 -5.46 -8.53
C TYR A 38 -5.11 -6.50 -8.41
N ALA A 39 -4.89 -7.69 -8.97
CA ALA A 39 -5.81 -8.81 -8.89
C ALA A 39 -5.07 -10.05 -8.36
N SER A 40 -5.62 -10.67 -7.31
CA SER A 40 -5.10 -11.91 -6.72
C SER A 40 -6.23 -12.91 -6.51
N THR A 41 -5.91 -14.20 -6.55
CA THR A 41 -6.84 -15.26 -6.09
C THR A 41 -6.88 -15.39 -4.57
N THR A 42 -6.02 -14.67 -3.85
CA THR A 42 -6.02 -14.62 -2.39
C THR A 42 -7.20 -13.77 -1.91
N GLU A 43 -8.00 -14.29 -0.98
CA GLU A 43 -9.06 -13.52 -0.33
C GLU A 43 -8.52 -12.19 0.21
N THR A 44 -9.26 -11.10 0.02
CA THR A 44 -8.81 -9.73 0.36
C THR A 44 -8.29 -9.64 1.79
N GLU A 45 -8.96 -10.27 2.75
CA GLU A 45 -8.58 -10.25 4.16
C GLU A 45 -7.23 -10.92 4.48
N LYS A 46 -6.76 -11.79 3.57
CA LYS A 46 -5.49 -12.50 3.66
C LYS A 46 -4.39 -11.83 2.82
N GLN A 47 -4.72 -10.81 2.02
CA GLN A 47 -3.75 -10.09 1.21
C GLN A 47 -2.88 -9.20 2.08
N VAL A 48 -1.58 -9.14 1.77
CA VAL A 48 -0.61 -8.43 2.62
C VAL A 48 -0.91 -6.93 2.72
N GLY A 49 -1.35 -6.30 1.62
CA GLY A 49 -1.77 -4.89 1.64
C GLY A 49 -2.95 -4.61 2.58
N TYR A 50 -3.94 -5.50 2.62
CA TYR A 50 -5.06 -5.38 3.56
C TYR A 50 -4.60 -5.57 5.00
N LEU A 51 -3.78 -6.60 5.25
CA LEU A 51 -3.25 -6.87 6.59
C LEU A 51 -2.41 -5.71 7.13
N HIS A 52 -1.60 -5.07 6.27
CA HIS A 52 -0.86 -3.86 6.61
C HIS A 52 -1.79 -2.69 6.96
N MET A 53 -2.79 -2.43 6.12
CA MET A 53 -3.79 -1.38 6.40
C MET A 53 -4.47 -1.60 7.76
N VAL A 54 -4.85 -2.84 8.09
CA VAL A 54 -5.43 -3.17 9.40
C VAL A 54 -4.44 -2.90 10.54
N LYS A 55 -3.17 -3.32 10.38
CA LYS A 55 -2.13 -3.10 11.40
C LYS A 55 -1.85 -1.61 11.63
N GLU A 56 -1.70 -0.84 10.56
CA GLU A 56 -1.53 0.62 10.61
C GLU A 56 -2.70 1.30 11.33
N HIS A 57 -3.93 0.86 11.03
CA HIS A 57 -5.13 1.36 11.70
C HIS A 57 -5.15 1.04 13.20
N GLN A 58 -4.75 -0.17 13.58
CA GLN A 58 -4.63 -0.54 15.00
C GLN A 58 -3.61 0.35 15.71
N ILE A 59 -2.46 0.62 15.09
CA ILE A 59 -1.44 1.53 15.64
C ILE A 59 -2.01 2.94 15.79
N ILE A 60 -2.66 3.47 14.75
CA ILE A 60 -3.28 4.81 14.79
C ILE A 60 -4.26 4.91 15.96
N LYS A 61 -5.12 3.89 16.16
CA LYS A 61 -6.08 3.86 17.26
C LYS A 61 -5.45 3.80 18.65
N SER A 62 -4.22 3.34 18.77
CA SER A 62 -3.50 3.25 20.04
C SER A 62 -2.67 4.51 20.36
N LYS A 63 -2.72 5.55 19.52
CA LYS A 63 -1.91 6.77 19.66
C LYS A 63 -2.80 8.02 19.77
N ASP A 64 -2.18 9.14 20.13
CA ASP A 64 -2.84 10.43 20.23
C ASP A 64 -2.92 11.15 18.88
N GLU A 65 -3.70 12.23 18.84
CA GLU A 65 -3.88 13.03 17.62
C GLU A 65 -2.56 13.61 17.09
N LYS A 66 -1.64 13.97 17.99
CA LYS A 66 -0.30 14.48 17.62
C LYS A 66 0.50 13.46 16.81
N PHE A 67 0.42 12.19 17.16
CA PHE A 67 1.05 11.13 16.37
C PHE A 67 0.46 11.05 14.96
N ILE A 68 -0.87 11.12 14.83
CA ILE A 68 -1.57 11.04 13.55
C ILE A 68 -1.20 12.24 12.65
N GLU A 69 -1.13 13.44 13.23
CA GLU A 69 -0.70 14.64 12.51
C GLU A 69 0.73 14.51 11.97
N LYS A 70 1.66 13.98 12.78
CA LYS A 70 3.03 13.73 12.35
C LYS A 70 3.10 12.72 11.19
N ILE A 71 2.31 11.63 11.23
CA ILE A 71 2.21 10.70 10.10
C ILE A 71 1.73 11.43 8.84
N ARG A 72 0.69 12.26 8.94
CA ARG A 72 0.16 13.01 7.79
C ARG A 72 1.16 14.02 7.24
N ASP A 73 1.96 14.65 8.08
CA ASP A 73 3.03 15.57 7.68
C ASP A 73 4.17 14.82 6.94
N LEU A 74 4.63 13.69 7.48
CA LEU A 74 5.62 12.84 6.82
C LEU A 74 5.15 12.37 5.43
N LYS A 75 3.90 11.92 5.32
CA LYS A 75 3.31 11.50 4.03
C LYS A 75 3.21 12.65 3.03
N ARG A 76 2.83 13.85 3.49
CA ARG A 76 2.82 15.07 2.65
C ARG A 76 4.20 15.44 2.12
N ARG A 77 5.26 15.11 2.86
CA ARG A 77 6.66 15.29 2.43
C ARG A 77 7.17 14.15 1.54
N GLY A 78 6.28 13.27 1.07
CA GLY A 78 6.62 12.16 0.17
C GLY A 78 7.17 10.91 0.86
N ARG A 79 7.15 10.84 2.21
CA ARG A 79 7.54 9.62 2.92
C ARG A 79 6.45 8.56 2.78
N LYS A 80 6.86 7.34 2.43
CA LYS A 80 5.96 6.18 2.38
C LYS A 80 5.40 5.86 3.78
N THR A 81 4.26 5.19 3.81
CA THR A 81 3.46 4.98 5.03
C THR A 81 4.23 4.19 6.09
N GLU A 82 4.66 2.95 5.80
CA GLU A 82 5.35 2.11 6.79
C GLU A 82 6.66 2.72 7.29
N PRO A 83 7.53 3.31 6.44
CA PRO A 83 8.70 4.06 6.92
C PRO A 83 8.35 5.23 7.85
N ALA A 84 7.24 5.95 7.60
CA ALA A 84 6.79 7.03 8.48
C ALA A 84 6.40 6.49 9.87
N PHE A 85 5.72 5.34 9.93
CA PHE A 85 5.42 4.69 11.20
C PHE A 85 6.70 4.26 11.93
N CYS A 86 7.64 3.60 11.25
CA CYS A 86 8.89 3.18 11.88
C CYS A 86 9.67 4.37 12.45
N GLU A 87 9.75 5.47 11.70
CA GLU A 87 10.42 6.70 12.14
C GLU A 87 9.80 7.25 13.44
N LEU A 88 8.47 7.37 13.51
CA LEU A 88 7.80 7.92 14.70
C LEU A 88 7.77 6.95 15.89
N LEU A 89 7.81 5.65 15.64
CA LEU A 89 7.85 4.61 16.67
C LEU A 89 9.28 4.27 17.13
N GLY A 90 10.30 4.85 16.49
CA GLY A 90 11.71 4.56 16.79
C GLY A 90 12.12 3.13 16.41
N ILE A 91 11.49 2.53 15.40
CA ILE A 91 11.75 1.16 14.97
C ILE A 91 12.76 1.17 13.82
N SER A 92 13.83 0.40 13.97
CA SER A 92 14.83 0.15 12.93
C SER A 92 14.58 -1.19 12.24
N GLY A 93 15.05 -1.35 11.00
CA GLY A 93 14.87 -2.57 10.22
C GLY A 93 14.03 -2.34 8.96
N ASN A 94 13.46 -3.42 8.44
CA ASN A 94 12.62 -3.35 7.23
C ASN A 94 11.21 -2.85 7.62
N PRO A 95 10.78 -1.66 7.18
CA PRO A 95 9.52 -1.10 7.65
C PRO A 95 8.30 -1.97 7.38
N TYR A 96 8.30 -2.70 6.26
CA TYR A 96 7.21 -3.58 5.91
C TYR A 96 7.06 -4.72 6.93
N VAL A 97 8.17 -5.37 7.30
CA VAL A 97 8.18 -6.46 8.27
C VAL A 97 7.91 -5.95 9.69
N GLU A 98 8.56 -4.84 10.05
CA GLU A 98 8.53 -4.30 11.41
C GLU A 98 7.14 -3.76 11.78
N ILE A 99 6.48 -3.02 10.88
CA ILE A 99 5.12 -2.54 11.14
C ILE A 99 4.14 -3.69 11.26
N PHE A 100 4.24 -4.70 10.39
CA PHE A 100 3.40 -5.89 10.47
C PHE A 100 3.53 -6.62 11.82
N ASN A 101 4.75 -6.71 12.35
CA ASN A 101 5.04 -7.38 13.62
C ASN A 101 4.89 -6.50 14.86
N TYR A 102 4.64 -5.19 14.70
CA TYR A 102 4.54 -4.27 15.82
C TYR A 102 3.44 -4.69 16.80
N LYS A 103 3.83 -4.73 18.08
CA LYS A 103 2.93 -5.03 19.20
C LYS A 103 2.43 -3.73 19.81
N ILE A 104 1.12 -3.60 19.88
CA ILE A 104 0.46 -2.48 20.55
C ILE A 104 0.48 -2.77 22.05
N ILE A 105 0.99 -1.80 22.80
CA ILE A 105 1.11 -1.81 24.26
C ILE A 105 -0.02 -0.96 24.83
#